data_AF-A0A925W5H1-F1
#
_entry.id   AF-A0A925W5H1-F1
#
_cell.length_a   1.000
_cell.length_b   1.000
_cell.length_c   1.000
_cell.angle_alpha   90.00
_cell.angle_beta   90.00
_cell.angle_gamma   90.00
#
_symmetry.space_group_name_H-M   'P 1'
#
loop_
_entity.id
_entity.type
_entity.pdbx_description
1 polymer ?
#
loop_
_entity_poly.entity_id
_entity_poly.type
_entity_poly.pdbx_seq_one_letter_code
_entity_poly.pdbx_strand_id
1 'polypeptide(L)'
;MNRLFWIGVGAAAGSYVTRRVTRAAHSVTPAGIGENLADGLRELGAGLGAFGAEVRAGMNVREQELTDLVERRTGGHVPTFTEALSSDVAAEPARAPRAGR
;
A
#
# COMPACT_ATOMS: atom_id res chain seq x y z
N MET A 1 -6.15 -21.13 -10.28
CA MET A 1 -7.19 -20.52 -9.43
C MET A 1 -6.62 -19.80 -8.20
N ASN A 2 -5.38 -19.29 -8.27
CA ASN A 2 -4.69 -18.82 -7.06
C ASN A 2 -5.02 -17.36 -6.68
N ARG A 3 -5.54 -16.55 -7.61
CA ARG A 3 -5.85 -15.13 -7.36
C ARG A 3 -6.96 -14.90 -6.34
N LEU A 4 -8.07 -15.64 -6.42
CA LEU A 4 -9.17 -15.56 -5.45
C LEU A 4 -8.77 -16.12 -4.08
N PHE A 5 -7.96 -17.18 -4.08
CA PHE A 5 -7.37 -17.73 -2.87
C PHE A 5 -6.49 -16.70 -2.17
N TRP A 6 -5.56 -16.06 -2.88
CA TRP A 6 -4.67 -15.05 -2.31
C TRP A 6 -5.41 -13.79 -1.83
N ILE A 7 -6.46 -13.36 -2.55
CA ILE A 7 -7.33 -12.26 -2.09
C ILE A 7 -8.07 -12.65 -0.79
N GLY A 8 -8.62 -13.87 -0.72
CA GLY A 8 -9.31 -14.37 0.48
C GLY A 8 -8.36 -14.52 1.67
N VAL A 9 -7.16 -15.03 1.44
CA VAL A 9 -6.11 -15.16 2.46
C VAL A 9 -5.68 -13.79 2.98
N GLY A 10 -5.46 -12.81 2.10
CA GLY A 10 -5.13 -11.44 2.49
C GLY A 10 -6.23 -10.78 3.33
N ALA A 11 -7.49 -10.93 2.93
CA ALA A 11 -8.63 -10.38 3.67
C ALA A 11 -8.82 -11.05 5.05
N ALA A 12 -8.68 -12.37 5.12
CA ALA A 12 -8.78 -13.12 6.38
C ALA A 12 -7.64 -12.74 7.34
N ALA A 13 -6.40 -12.71 6.86
CA ALA A 13 -5.24 -12.29 7.65
C ALA A 13 -5.39 -10.84 8.14
N GLY A 14 -5.78 -9.92 7.25
CA GLY A 14 -6.00 -8.52 7.59
C GLY A 14 -7.08 -8.33 8.66
N SER A 15 -8.24 -8.98 8.51
CA SER A 15 -9.34 -8.87 9.48
C SER A 15 -8.98 -9.43 10.86
N TYR A 16 -8.18 -10.49 10.92
CA TYR A 16 -7.70 -11.07 12.18
C TYR A 16 -6.79 -10.10 12.95
N VAL A 17 -5.84 -9.48 12.24
CA VAL A 17 -4.94 -8.48 12.83
C VAL A 17 -5.74 -7.29 13.36
N THR A 18 -6.67 -6.74 12.58
CA THR A 18 -7.54 -5.62 13.02
C THR A 18 -8.32 -5.98 14.28
N ARG A 19 -8.92 -7.17 14.33
CA ARG A 19 -9.68 -7.63 15.51
C ARG A 19 -8.80 -7.80 16.75
N ARG A 20 -7.52 -8.15 16.57
CA ARG A 20 -6.54 -8.27 17.66
C ARG A 20 -6.12 -6.91 18.20
N VAL A 21 -5.91 -5.93 17.31
CA VAL A 21 -5.56 -4.55 17.66
C VAL A 21 -6.70 -3.86 18.42
N THR A 22 -7.95 -4.01 18.00
CA THR A 22 -9.10 -3.42 18.71
C THR A 22 -9.25 -3.96 20.13
N ARG A 23 -8.98 -5.26 20.37
CA ARG A 23 -8.97 -5.84 21.72
C ARG A 23 -7.80 -5.33 22.58
N ALA A 24 -6.63 -5.12 21.98
CA ALA A 24 -5.48 -4.56 22.68
C ALA A 24 -5.71 -3.08 23.03
N ALA A 25 -6.30 -2.30 22.12
CA ALA A 25 -6.63 -0.90 22.35
C ALA A 25 -7.60 -0.70 23.53
N HIS A 26 -8.58 -1.62 23.70
CA HIS A 26 -9.52 -1.55 24.82
C HIS A 26 -8.95 -1.99 26.17
N SER A 27 -7.79 -2.65 26.22
CA SER A 27 -7.22 -3.20 27.46
C SER A 27 -5.89 -2.60 27.88
N VAL A 28 -5.25 -1.74 27.07
CA VAL A 28 -3.83 -1.38 27.28
C VAL A 28 -3.53 0.14 27.36
N THR A 29 -4.51 1.05 27.29
CA THR A 29 -4.21 2.50 27.28
C THR A 29 -5.21 3.35 28.05
N PRO A 30 -4.85 3.83 29.26
CA PRO A 30 -4.37 5.22 29.32
C PRO A 30 -3.20 5.51 30.29
N ALA A 31 -2.65 4.54 31.04
CA ALA A 31 -1.65 4.83 32.09
C ALA A 31 -0.18 4.49 31.75
N GLY A 32 0.12 3.88 30.59
CA GLY A 32 1.48 3.33 30.30
C GLY A 32 2.15 3.78 29.00
N ILE A 33 1.56 4.70 28.25
CA ILE A 33 2.01 5.11 26.90
C ILE A 33 2.57 6.55 26.92
N GLY A 34 3.40 6.85 27.93
CA GLY A 34 3.98 8.18 28.10
C GLY A 34 5.23 8.45 27.26
N GLU A 35 6.07 7.43 27.03
CA GLU A 35 7.41 7.63 26.44
C GLU A 35 7.73 6.69 25.27
N ASN A 36 7.31 5.42 25.31
CA ASN A 36 7.73 4.41 24.31
C ASN A 36 6.84 4.31 23.06
N LEU A 37 5.77 5.10 22.96
CA LEU A 37 4.88 5.03 21.79
C LEU A 37 5.52 5.60 20.54
N ALA A 38 6.19 6.74 20.69
CA ALA A 38 6.85 7.40 19.58
C ALA A 38 7.94 6.50 19.00
N ASP A 39 8.72 5.83 19.85
CA ASP A 39 9.73 4.87 19.43
C ASP A 39 9.11 3.60 18.84
N GLY A 40 8.03 3.07 19.43
CA GLY A 40 7.29 1.94 18.86
C GLY A 40 6.69 2.24 17.49
N LEU A 41 6.17 3.46 17.28
CA LEU A 41 5.65 3.91 15.98
C LEU A 41 6.77 4.17 14.97
N ARG A 42 7.93 4.67 15.40
CA ARG A 42 9.11 4.83 14.54
C ARG A 42 9.67 3.50 14.09
N GLU A 43 9.83 2.54 15.00
CA GLU A 43 10.32 1.20 14.70
C GLU A 43 9.33 0.44 13.80
N LEU A 44 8.03 0.56 14.08
CA LEU A 44 6.99 0.03 13.21
C LEU A 44 7.04 0.67 11.82
N GLY A 45 7.20 1.99 11.74
CA GLY A 45 7.34 2.71 10.48
C GLY A 45 8.57 2.26 9.68
N ALA A 46 9.71 2.05 10.35
CA ALA A 46 10.91 1.51 9.74
C ALA A 46 10.69 0.08 9.20
N GLY A 47 10.06 -0.80 9.99
CA GLY A 47 9.72 -2.16 9.57
C GLY A 47 8.76 -2.22 8.38
N LEU A 48 7.72 -1.39 8.39
CA LEU A 48 6.78 -1.27 7.27
C LEU A 48 7.45 -0.70 6.00
N GLY A 49 8.37 0.25 6.16
CA GLY A 49 9.17 0.78 5.06
C GLY A 49 10.08 -0.27 4.42
N ALA A 50 10.78 -1.06 5.24
CA ALA A 50 11.64 -2.15 4.77
C ALA A 50 10.83 -3.24 4.05
N PHE A 51 9.70 -3.67 4.62
CA PHE A 51 8.78 -4.61 3.97
C PHE A 51 8.26 -4.06 2.62
N GLY A 52 7.85 -2.79 2.59
CA GLY A 52 7.43 -2.13 1.37
C GLY A 52 8.52 -2.12 0.29
N ALA A 53 9.77 -1.90 0.69
CA ALA A 53 10.93 -1.95 -0.21
C ALA A 53 11.18 -3.37 -0.76
N GLU A 54 11.05 -4.41 0.07
CA GLU A 54 11.17 -5.80 -0.38
C GLU A 54 10.03 -6.20 -1.33
N VAL A 55 8.79 -5.81 -1.03
CA VAL A 55 7.64 -6.06 -1.91
C VAL A 55 7.80 -5.34 -3.24
N ARG A 56 8.26 -4.07 -3.22
CA ARG A 56 8.59 -3.28 -4.41
C ARG A 56 9.66 -3.98 -5.26
N ALA A 57 10.73 -4.45 -4.63
CA ALA A 57 11.80 -5.17 -5.31
C ALA A 57 11.28 -6.49 -5.93
N GLY A 58 10.45 -7.25 -5.20
CA GLY A 58 9.84 -8.49 -5.70
C GLY A 58 8.83 -8.26 -6.84
N MET A 59 8.07 -7.17 -6.80
CA MET A 59 7.18 -6.76 -7.89
C MET A 59 7.96 -6.38 -9.14
N ASN A 60 9.04 -5.61 -9.02
CA ASN A 60 9.87 -5.20 -10.16
C ASN A 60 10.47 -6.42 -10.90
N VAL A 61 10.83 -7.48 -10.18
CA VAL A 61 11.34 -8.74 -10.78
C VAL A 61 10.26 -9.50 -11.53
N ARG A 62 9.01 -9.49 -11.04
CA ARG A 62 7.88 -10.18 -11.70
C ARG A 62 7.21 -9.38 -12.82
N GLU A 63 7.19 -8.05 -12.73
CA GLU A 63 6.57 -7.18 -13.74
C GLU A 63 7.26 -7.33 -15.09
N GLN A 64 8.59 -7.49 -15.14
CA GLN A 64 9.32 -7.68 -16.40
C GLN A 64 8.87 -8.92 -17.17
N GLU A 65 8.61 -10.03 -16.47
CA GLU A 65 8.15 -11.28 -17.08
C GLU A 65 6.70 -11.18 -17.57
N LEU A 66 5.82 -10.48 -16.83
CA LEU A 66 4.43 -10.29 -17.24
C LEU A 66 4.27 -9.25 -18.34
N THR A 67 5.05 -8.16 -18.32
CA THR A 67 4.99 -7.10 -19.33
C THR A 67 5.41 -7.61 -20.70
N ASP A 68 6.49 -8.39 -20.81
CA ASP A 68 6.90 -8.99 -22.10
C ASP A 68 5.81 -9.91 -22.68
N LEU A 69 5.13 -10.67 -21.83
CA LEU A 69 4.02 -11.54 -22.25
C LEU A 69 2.77 -10.77 -22.69
N VAL A 70 2.45 -9.65 -22.04
CA VAL A 70 1.28 -8.82 -22.38
C VAL A 70 1.55 -7.98 -23.62
N GLU A 71 2.72 -7.36 -23.73
CA GLU A 71 3.10 -6.55 -24.90
C GLU A 71 3.15 -7.40 -26.17
N ARG A 72 3.70 -8.62 -26.12
CA ARG A 72 3.68 -9.55 -27.27
C ARG A 72 2.28 -9.97 -27.69
N ARG A 73 1.34 -10.07 -26.73
CA ARG A 73 -0.04 -10.51 -27.01
C ARG A 73 -0.94 -9.37 -27.49
N THR A 74 -0.73 -8.16 -26.99
CA THR A 74 -1.65 -7.03 -27.19
C THR A 74 -1.06 -5.96 -28.11
N GLY A 75 0.25 -5.97 -28.38
CA GLY A 75 0.93 -5.02 -29.26
C GLY A 75 1.02 -3.60 -28.69
N GLY A 76 0.70 -3.40 -27.41
CA GLY A 76 0.65 -2.10 -26.76
C GLY A 76 1.34 -2.12 -25.39
N HIS A 77 1.94 -0.99 -25.03
CA HIS A 77 2.70 -0.80 -23.79
C HIS A 77 1.80 -0.82 -22.56
N VAL A 78 2.22 -1.51 -21.51
CA VAL A 78 1.53 -1.55 -20.20
C VAL A 78 2.21 -0.55 -19.26
N PRO A 79 1.51 0.50 -18.80
CA PRO A 79 2.10 1.49 -17.91
C PRO A 79 2.47 0.86 -16.57
N THR A 80 3.64 1.24 -16.06
CA THR A 80 4.12 0.76 -14.77
C THR A 80 3.24 1.30 -13.62
N PHE A 81 3.20 0.59 -12.49
CA PHE A 81 2.41 1.01 -11.33
C PHE A 81 2.71 2.45 -10.88
N THR A 82 3.96 2.90 -11.03
CA THR A 82 4.36 4.28 -10.70
C THR A 82 3.88 5.30 -11.72
N GLU A 83 3.84 4.98 -13.01
CA GLU A 83 3.23 5.86 -14.01
C GLU A 83 1.74 6.01 -13.77
N ALA A 84 1.02 4.92 -13.46
CA ALA A 84 -0.40 4.94 -13.13
C ALA A 84 -0.70 5.85 -11.92
N LEU A 85 0.10 5.74 -10.85
CA LEU A 85 -0.01 6.62 -9.67
C LEU A 85 0.33 8.08 -9.98
N SER A 86 1.30 8.32 -10.86
CA SER A 86 1.72 9.67 -11.24
C SER A 86 0.69 10.36 -12.13
N SER A 87 -0.01 9.62 -12.99
CA SER A 87 -1.11 10.13 -13.82
C SER A 87 -2.34 10.55 -13.02
N ASP A 88 -2.62 9.89 -11.88
CA ASP A 88 -3.73 10.27 -10.99
C ASP A 88 -3.42 11.58 -10.24
N VAL A 89 -2.18 11.73 -9.77
CA VAL A 89 -1.69 12.94 -9.08
C VAL A 89 -1.59 14.14 -10.04
N ALA A 90 -1.14 13.92 -11.28
CA ALA A 90 -1.07 14.97 -12.30
C ALA A 90 -2.45 15.44 -12.80
N ALA A 91 -3.49 14.62 -12.61
CA ALA A 91 -4.85 14.92 -13.04
C ALA A 91 -5.63 15.82 -12.07
N GLU A 92 -5.06 16.29 -10.95
CA GLU A 92 -5.69 17.31 -10.11
C GLU A 92 -5.71 18.66 -10.86
N PRO A 93 -6.85 19.08 -11.44
CA PRO A 93 -6.88 20.30 -12.23
C PRO A 93 -6.89 21.46 -11.25
N ALA A 94 -5.87 22.32 -11.36
CA ALA A 94 -5.78 23.59 -10.66
C ALA A 94 -7.15 24.29 -10.67
N ARG A 95 -7.85 24.25 -9.52
CA ARG A 95 -9.12 24.97 -9.34
C ARG A 95 -8.83 26.44 -9.52
N ALA A 96 -9.30 26.98 -10.64
CA ALA A 96 -9.20 28.39 -10.99
C ALA A 96 -9.72 29.26 -9.82
N PRO A 97 -9.02 30.35 -9.44
CA PRO A 97 -9.56 31.28 -8.47
C PRO A 97 -10.80 31.93 -9.09
N ARG A 98 -11.98 31.67 -8.50
CA ARG A 98 -13.17 32.48 -8.73
C ARG A 98 -12.87 33.89 -8.21
N ALA A 99 -12.44 34.77 -9.11
CA ALA A 99 -12.43 36.20 -8.86
C ALA A 99 -13.89 36.66 -8.76
N GLY A 100 -14.25 37.09 -7.55
CA GLY A 100 -15.55 37.61 -7.20
C GLY A 100 -15.87 38.91 -7.92
N ARG A 101 -17.17 39.08 -8.09
CA ARG A 101 -17.92 40.21 -8.66
C ARG A 101 -17.75 41.50 -7.88
#